data_AF-A0A955SYK3-F1
#
_entry.id   AF-A0A955SYK3-F1
#
_cell.length_a   1.000
_cell.length_b   1.000
_cell.length_c   1.000
_cell.angle_alpha   90.00
_cell.angle_beta   90.00
_cell.angle_gamma   90.00
#
_symmetry.space_group_name_H-M   'P 1'
#
loop_
_entity.id
_entity.type
_entity.pdbx_description
1 polymer ?
#
loop_
_entity_poly.entity_id
_entity_poly.type
_entity_poly.pdbx_seq_one_letter_code
_entity_poly.pdbx_strand_id
1 'polypeptide(L)'
;GSHKLGRIDGTSGKKVSDFLDRYPIEDATVVEAEPGDVVFFHYFTLHGSMPNRSEDVRKTVLVQMYAGSDRVEEGCQHPDERIALSGWNSRMTRQLANT
;
A
#
# COMPACT_ATOMS: atom_id res chain seq x y z
N GLY A 1 6.74 -0.39 -13.00
CA GLY A 1 5.88 -1.14 -13.94
C GLY A 1 5.24 -2.39 -13.36
N SER A 2 5.77 -2.95 -12.27
CA SER A 2 5.33 -4.24 -11.70
C SER A 2 3.85 -4.30 -11.29
N HIS A 3 3.18 -3.15 -11.06
CA HIS A 3 1.75 -3.11 -10.75
C HIS A 3 0.87 -3.81 -11.80
N LYS A 4 1.34 -3.90 -13.05
CA LYS A 4 0.65 -4.61 -14.13
C LYS A 4 0.65 -6.13 -13.98
N LEU A 5 1.49 -6.69 -13.10
CA LEU A 5 1.52 -8.11 -12.80
C LEU A 5 0.36 -8.54 -11.90
N GLY A 6 -0.37 -7.58 -11.31
CA GLY A 6 -1.48 -7.86 -10.41
C GLY A 6 -1.02 -8.40 -9.06
N ARG A 7 -1.92 -9.12 -8.38
CA ARG A 7 -1.64 -9.79 -7.12
C ARG A 7 -0.78 -11.02 -7.34
N ILE A 8 0.24 -11.18 -6.51
CA ILE A 8 1.10 -12.37 -6.51
C ILE A 8 1.21 -12.83 -5.06
N ASP A 9 0.98 -14.13 -4.84
CA ASP A 9 1.02 -14.70 -3.50
C ASP A 9 2.45 -14.79 -2.97
N GLY A 10 2.60 -14.67 -1.65
CA GLY A 10 3.90 -14.83 -0.99
C GLY A 10 4.86 -13.65 -1.15
N THR A 11 4.45 -12.53 -1.75
CA THR A 11 5.33 -11.36 -2.00
C THR A 11 5.25 -10.28 -0.93
N SER A 12 4.88 -10.61 0.31
CA SER A 12 4.75 -9.63 1.40
C SER A 12 6.09 -9.10 1.95
N GLY A 13 7.23 -9.60 1.46
CA GLY A 13 8.56 -9.28 1.96
C GLY A 13 8.91 -9.87 3.33
N LYS A 14 7.96 -10.57 3.98
CA LYS A 14 8.17 -11.20 5.32
C LYS A 14 8.79 -12.58 5.26
N LYS A 15 8.85 -13.20 4.08
CA LYS A 15 9.37 -14.54 3.83
C LYS A 15 10.19 -14.52 2.54
N VAL A 16 11.08 -15.49 2.41
CA VAL A 16 11.81 -15.75 1.16
C VAL A 16 10.80 -16.02 0.04
N SER A 17 11.08 -15.49 -1.15
CA SER A 17 10.22 -15.62 -2.32
C SER A 17 11.08 -15.63 -3.57
N ASP A 18 11.11 -16.77 -4.27
CA ASP A 18 11.79 -16.92 -5.56
C ASP A 18 11.33 -15.88 -6.59
N PHE A 19 10.08 -15.41 -6.46
CA PHE A 19 9.56 -14.34 -7.29
C PHE A 19 10.28 -13.01 -7.00
N LEU A 20 10.43 -12.66 -5.72
CA LEU A 20 11.07 -11.41 -5.28
C LEU A 20 12.58 -11.41 -5.56
N ASP A 21 13.23 -12.57 -5.55
CA ASP A 21 14.66 -12.70 -5.87
C ASP A 21 15.00 -12.22 -7.30
N ARG A 22 14.00 -12.17 -8.19
CA ARG A 22 14.13 -11.61 -9.55
C ARG A 22 14.07 -10.09 -9.60
N TYR A 23 13.76 -9.44 -8.48
CA TYR A 23 13.63 -7.99 -8.32
C TYR A 23 14.43 -7.53 -7.09
N PRO A 24 15.77 -7.65 -7.13
CA PRO A 24 16.61 -7.20 -6.02
C PRO A 24 16.40 -5.70 -5.77
N ILE A 25 16.44 -5.29 -4.50
CA ILE A 25 16.15 -3.90 -4.11
C ILE A 25 17.21 -2.93 -4.61
N GLU A 26 18.42 -3.40 -4.86
CA GLU A 26 19.55 -2.67 -5.43
C GLU A 26 19.28 -2.19 -6.86
N ASP A 27 18.42 -2.90 -7.60
CA ASP A 27 18.04 -2.55 -8.97
C ASP A 27 16.78 -1.66 -9.02
N ALA A 28 16.20 -1.33 -7.86
CA ALA A 28 14.99 -0.51 -7.78
C ALA A 28 15.28 0.96 -8.12
N THR A 29 14.27 1.65 -8.65
CA THR A 29 14.32 3.10 -8.80
C THR A 29 14.26 3.77 -7.44
N VAL A 30 15.31 4.52 -7.08
CA VAL A 30 15.36 5.31 -5.83
C VAL A 30 14.36 6.46 -5.92
N VAL A 31 13.63 6.68 -4.82
CA VAL A 31 12.75 7.84 -4.64
C VAL A 31 13.33 8.70 -3.52
N GLU A 32 14.03 9.76 -3.90
CA GLU A 32 14.47 10.80 -2.97
C GLU A 32 13.31 11.77 -2.70
N ALA A 33 13.12 12.15 -1.45
CA ALA A 33 11.99 12.98 -1.02
C ALA A 33 12.40 13.92 0.12
N GLU A 34 11.86 15.12 0.10
CA GLU A 34 11.99 16.13 1.15
C GLU A 34 10.77 16.13 2.09
N PRO A 35 10.87 16.72 3.29
CA PRO A 35 9.72 16.88 4.17
C PRO A 35 8.57 17.64 3.49
N GLY A 36 7.43 16.96 3.34
CA GLY A 36 6.24 17.52 2.67
C GLY A 36 5.97 16.91 1.29
N ASP A 37 6.95 16.23 0.69
CA ASP A 37 6.74 15.51 -0.56
C ASP A 37 5.80 14.32 -0.39
N VAL A 38 5.09 14.01 -1.48
CA VAL A 38 4.11 12.92 -1.53
C VAL A 38 4.44 11.99 -2.68
N VAL A 39 4.58 10.70 -2.36
CA VAL A 39 4.77 9.64 -3.35
C VAL A 39 3.45 8.91 -3.56
N PHE A 40 2.92 9.00 -4.77
CA PHE A 40 1.77 8.21 -5.20
C PHE A 40 2.25 6.96 -5.92
N PHE A 41 1.81 5.78 -5.47
CA PHE A 41 2.09 4.52 -6.13
C PHE A 41 0.92 3.56 -6.03
N HIS A 42 0.82 2.64 -7.01
CA HIS A 42 -0.21 1.62 -7.03
C HIS A 42 0.09 0.52 -6.00
N TYR A 43 -0.91 -0.01 -5.30
CA TYR A 43 -0.71 -0.98 -4.21
C TYR A 43 -0.07 -2.32 -4.65
N PHE A 44 -0.14 -2.69 -5.93
CA PHE A 44 0.63 -3.80 -6.54
C PHE A 44 2.05 -3.44 -7.03
N THR A 45 2.51 -2.21 -6.82
CA THR A 45 3.89 -1.85 -7.14
C THR A 45 4.82 -2.57 -6.17
N LEU A 46 5.83 -3.28 -6.68
CA LEU A 46 6.87 -3.86 -5.85
C LEU A 46 7.69 -2.69 -5.33
N HIS A 47 7.79 -2.60 -4.01
CA HIS A 47 8.50 -1.54 -3.32
C HIS A 47 9.05 -2.08 -2.00
N GLY A 48 10.10 -1.43 -1.53
CA GLY A 48 10.75 -1.77 -0.27
C GLY A 48 11.65 -0.62 0.14
N SER A 49 12.21 -0.72 1.34
CA SER A 49 13.20 0.24 1.81
C SER A 49 14.29 -0.48 2.57
N MET A 50 15.53 -0.07 2.37
CA MET A 50 16.64 -0.48 3.22
C MET A 50 16.48 0.08 4.64
N PRO A 51 17.14 -0.54 5.64
CA PRO A 51 17.19 -0.01 6.99
C PRO A 51 17.70 1.43 7.01
N ASN A 52 17.15 2.25 7.91
CA ASN A 52 17.67 3.59 8.13
C ASN A 52 19.06 3.50 8.78
N ARG A 53 20.06 4.14 8.18
CA ARG A 53 21.46 4.15 8.66
C ARG A 53 21.89 5.51 9.22
N SER A 54 21.00 6.50 9.24
CA SER A 54 21.28 7.81 9.85
C SER A 54 20.84 7.84 11.33
N GLU A 55 21.28 8.88 12.04
CA GLU A 55 20.84 9.18 13.41
C GLU A 55 19.47 9.88 13.45
N ASP A 56 18.96 10.31 12.29
CA ASP A 56 17.70 11.04 12.18
C ASP A 56 16.50 10.11 11.97
N VAL A 57 15.36 10.45 12.55
CA VAL A 57 14.12 9.68 12.40
C VAL A 57 13.52 9.90 11.02
N ARG A 58 13.36 8.83 10.24
CA ARG A 58 12.56 8.82 9.01
C ARG A 58 11.09 8.52 9.34
N LYS A 59 10.24 9.56 9.33
CA LYS A 59 8.79 9.42 9.56
C LYS A 59 8.00 9.60 8.26
N THR A 60 7.04 8.72 8.03
CA THR A 60 6.10 8.79 6.89
C THR A 60 4.67 8.67 7.41
N VAL A 61 3.72 9.34 6.75
CA VAL A 61 2.29 9.11 6.91
C VAL A 61 1.80 8.33 5.70
N LEU A 62 1.22 7.15 5.93
CA LEU A 62 0.65 6.33 4.86
C LEU A 62 -0.85 6.59 4.78
N VAL A 63 -1.32 6.98 3.60
CA VAL A 63 -2.75 7.09 3.28
C VAL A 63 -3.05 6.05 2.21
N GLN A 64 -3.98 5.15 2.49
CA GLN A 64 -4.45 4.16 1.53
C GLN A 64 -5.84 4.57 1.05
N MET A 65 -6.03 4.63 -0.26
CA MET A 65 -7.29 5.01 -0.89
C MET A 65 -7.69 3.94 -1.89
N TYR A 66 -8.99 3.69 -2.00
CA TYR A 66 -9.60 2.78 -2.96
C TYR A 66 -10.83 3.46 -3.58
N ALA A 67 -11.29 2.95 -4.72
CA ALA A 67 -12.46 3.53 -5.37
C ALA A 67 -13.72 3.21 -4.54
N GLY A 68 -14.69 4.13 -4.51
CA GLY A 68 -15.94 3.92 -3.73
C GLY A 68 -16.79 2.73 -4.18
N SER A 69 -16.46 2.10 -5.31
CA SER A 69 -17.08 0.87 -5.82
C SER A 69 -16.29 -0.39 -5.50
N ASP A 70 -15.07 -0.29 -4.97
CA ASP A 70 -14.23 -1.44 -4.62
C ASP A 70 -14.82 -2.22 -3.44
N ARG A 71 -14.39 -3.47 -3.30
CA ARG A 71 -14.84 -4.37 -2.24
C ARG A 71 -13.64 -4.99 -1.56
N VAL A 72 -13.73 -5.12 -0.24
CA VAL A 72 -12.80 -5.96 0.52
C VAL A 72 -13.01 -7.40 0.09
N GLU A 73 -11.93 -8.05 -0.31
CA GLU A 73 -11.97 -9.48 -0.64
C GLU A 73 -12.18 -10.33 0.60
N GLU A 74 -12.85 -11.47 0.42
CA GLU A 74 -13.10 -12.42 1.51
C GLU A 74 -11.79 -12.88 2.14
N GLY A 75 -11.76 -12.95 3.47
CA GLY A 75 -10.57 -13.31 4.24
C GLY A 75 -9.55 -12.19 4.44
N CYS A 76 -9.72 -11.02 3.80
CA CYS A 76 -8.90 -9.85 4.06
C CYS A 76 -9.40 -9.13 5.32
N GLN A 77 -8.55 -9.05 6.36
CA GLN A 77 -8.87 -8.35 7.61
C GLN A 77 -8.56 -6.85 7.56
N HIS A 78 -8.63 -6.24 6.38
CA HIS A 78 -8.45 -4.80 6.26
C HIS A 78 -9.56 -4.10 7.07
N PRO A 79 -9.23 -3.16 7.97
CA PRO A 79 -10.22 -2.50 8.82
C PRO A 79 -11.31 -1.79 8.03
N ASP A 80 -11.03 -1.52 6.73
CA ASP A 80 -11.91 -0.81 5.80
C ASP A 80 -12.41 0.44 6.49
N GLU A 81 -11.59 1.48 6.59
CA GLU A 81 -11.83 2.62 7.48
C GLU A 81 -13.13 3.40 7.17
N ARG A 82 -13.87 2.99 6.12
CA ARG A 82 -15.21 3.44 5.66
C ARG A 82 -15.42 4.95 5.60
N ILE A 83 -14.34 5.73 5.62
CA ILE A 83 -14.38 7.18 5.49
C ILE A 83 -14.45 7.54 4.00
N ALA A 84 -15.55 8.18 3.60
CA ALA A 84 -15.66 8.78 2.28
C ALA A 84 -14.92 10.13 2.28
N LEU A 85 -13.78 10.19 1.60
CA LEU A 85 -13.02 11.43 1.43
C LEU A 85 -13.63 12.35 0.37
N SER A 86 -14.32 11.78 -0.62
CA SER A 86 -15.04 12.50 -1.67
C SER A 86 -16.18 11.65 -2.21
N GLY A 87 -17.27 12.31 -2.63
CA GLY A 87 -18.46 11.64 -3.16
C GLY A 87 -19.34 10.99 -2.09
N TRP A 88 -20.04 9.91 -2.47
CA TRP A 88 -20.99 9.20 -1.62
C TRP A 88 -20.63 7.72 -1.51
N ASN A 89 -20.55 7.18 -0.29
CA ASN A 89 -20.38 5.74 -0.07
C ASN A 89 -21.72 5.02 -0.25
N SER A 90 -22.01 4.55 -1.47
CA SER A 90 -23.24 3.81 -1.81
C SER A 90 -23.40 2.47 -1.07
N ARG A 91 -22.34 1.97 -0.42
CA ARG A 91 -22.34 0.74 0.35
C ARG A 91 -22.56 0.98 1.85
N MET A 92 -22.51 2.23 2.30
CA MET A 92 -22.72 2.58 3.70
C MET A 92 -24.17 2.29 4.09
N THR A 93 -24.36 1.61 5.21
CA THR A 93 -25.67 1.40 5.83
C THR A 93 -25.65 1.95 7.25
N ARG A 94 -26.83 2.20 7.82
CA ARG A 94 -26.94 2.67 9.22
C ARG A 94 -26.24 1.74 10.21
N GLN A 95 -26.27 0.43 9.95
CA GLN A 95 -25.60 -0.55 10.80
C GLN A 95 -24.07 -0.41 10.71
N LEU A 96 -23.52 -0.25 9.50
CA LEU A 96 -22.08 -0.13 9.26
C LEU A 96 -21.48 1.20 9.75
N ALA A 97 -22.29 2.25 9.84
CA ALA A 97 -21.87 3.56 10.35
C ALA A 97 -21.74 3.61 11.89
N ASN A 98 -22.34 2.64 12.60
CA ASN A 98 -22.40 2.60 14.06
C ASN A 98 -21.47 1.54 14.68
N THR A 99 -20.65 0.88 13.86
CA THR A 99 -19.70 -0.18 14.25
C THR A 99 -18.32 0.18 13.74
#